data_AF-A0A353C7X8-F1
#
_entry.id   AF-A0A353C7X8-F1
#
_cell.length_a   1.000
_cell.length_b   1.000
_cell.length_c   1.000
_cell.angle_alpha   90.00
_cell.angle_beta   90.00
_cell.angle_gamma   90.00
#
_symmetry.space_group_name_H-M   'P 1'
#
loop_
_entity.id
_entity.type
_entity.pdbx_description
1 polymer ?
#
loop_
_entity_poly.entity_id
_entity_poly.type
_entity_poly.pdbx_seq_one_letter_code
_entity_poly.pdbx_strand_id
1 'polypeptide(L)'
;TDAAENDWIFSLDADERMTPRLRDEILELERSNDIADGYRVRRLSYYMGRPIRHSGWYPDRQLRFFDRRKASWKKQLIHESVVMVSGSATSDLDGDIEHFSVDNAAHHHKMIGERYAPLSAQQMFNSGRRTTPLKVAFVGPAAFLRSFILRLGFLDGLPGFCIARFGAYHAFLKHLLLWELQTSAKNGGQMSPPTTKQD
;
A
#
# COMPACT_ATOMS: atom_id res chain seq x y z
N THR A 1 0.23 -17.36 -9.64
CA THR A 1 0.88 -18.52 -8.98
C THR A 1 0.73 -19.81 -9.78
N ASP A 2 -0.30 -19.93 -10.63
CA ASP A 2 -0.67 -21.20 -11.26
C ASP A 2 0.33 -21.66 -12.33
N ALA A 3 1.09 -20.74 -12.93
CA ALA A 3 2.15 -21.05 -13.89
C ALA A 3 3.51 -21.39 -13.24
N ALA A 4 3.64 -21.30 -11.91
CA ALA A 4 4.91 -21.60 -11.24
C ALA A 4 5.11 -23.11 -11.09
N GLU A 5 6.34 -23.58 -11.36
CA GLU A 5 6.71 -24.99 -11.26
C GLU A 5 6.95 -25.46 -9.82
N ASN A 6 7.35 -24.52 -8.94
CA ASN A 6 7.63 -24.79 -7.54
C ASN A 6 6.47 -24.38 -6.61
N ASP A 7 6.36 -25.05 -5.46
CA ASP A 7 5.34 -24.74 -4.44
C ASP A 7 5.70 -23.51 -3.61
N TRP A 8 7.00 -23.29 -3.38
CA TRP A 8 7.50 -22.09 -2.74
C TRP A 8 7.57 -20.95 -3.74
N ILE A 9 6.88 -19.86 -3.43
CA ILE A 9 6.78 -18.68 -4.28
C ILE A 9 7.41 -17.50 -3.57
N PHE A 10 8.32 -16.82 -4.27
CA PHE A 10 8.72 -15.46 -3.94
C PHE A 10 8.04 -14.49 -4.91
N SER A 11 7.09 -13.70 -4.43
CA SER A 11 6.37 -12.72 -5.24
C SER A 11 7.12 -11.39 -5.22
N LEU A 12 7.59 -10.93 -6.37
CA LEU A 12 8.33 -9.67 -6.53
C LEU A 12 7.75 -8.90 -7.73
N ASP A 13 7.48 -7.61 -7.55
CA ASP A 13 7.01 -6.75 -8.65
C ASP A 13 8.18 -6.28 -9.54
N ALA A 14 7.90 -5.85 -10.77
CA ALA A 14 8.94 -5.46 -11.74
C ALA A 14 9.74 -4.22 -11.32
N ASP A 15 9.18 -3.38 -10.45
CA ASP A 15 9.78 -2.19 -9.84
C ASP A 15 10.39 -2.47 -8.46
N GLU A 16 10.52 -3.75 -8.08
CA GLU A 16 11.08 -4.18 -6.80
C GLU A 16 12.41 -4.92 -6.98
N ARG A 17 13.30 -4.81 -5.98
CA ARG A 17 14.61 -5.49 -5.95
C ARG A 17 14.86 -6.14 -4.60
N MET A 18 15.34 -7.37 -4.62
CA MET A 18 15.77 -8.09 -3.42
C MET A 18 17.13 -7.58 -2.94
N THR A 19 17.26 -7.24 -1.66
CA THR A 19 18.57 -6.94 -1.07
C THR A 19 19.43 -8.20 -0.92
N PRO A 20 20.77 -8.09 -0.95
CA PRO A 20 21.66 -9.24 -0.70
C PRO A 20 21.38 -9.93 0.63
N ARG A 21 21.08 -9.17 1.69
CA ARG A 21 20.68 -9.71 2.99
C ARG A 21 19.44 -10.58 2.89
N LEU A 22 18.40 -10.12 2.18
CA LEU A 22 17.17 -10.87 2.00
C LEU A 22 17.41 -12.19 1.24
N ARG A 23 18.24 -12.14 0.19
CA ARG A 23 18.66 -13.34 -0.53
C ARG A 23 19.32 -14.35 0.42
N ASP A 24 20.27 -13.89 1.22
CA ASP A 24 21.04 -14.77 2.11
C ASP A 24 20.14 -15.40 3.19
N GLU A 25 19.21 -14.63 3.75
CA GLU A 25 18.20 -15.15 4.69
C GLU A 25 17.30 -16.22 4.06
N ILE A 26 16.87 -16.04 2.80
CA ILE A 26 16.04 -17.05 2.10
C ILE A 26 16.84 -18.32 1.82
N LEU A 27 18.11 -18.20 1.42
CA LEU A 27 18.99 -19.36 1.20
C LEU A 27 19.30 -20.10 2.51
N GLU A 28 19.29 -19.41 3.64
CA GLU A 28 19.43 -20.05 4.95
C GLU A 28 18.17 -20.84 5.34
N LEU A 29 16.97 -20.36 4.98
CA LEU A 29 15.72 -21.10 5.20
C LEU A 29 15.71 -22.45 4.48
N GLU A 30 16.27 -22.54 3.28
CA GLU A 30 16.38 -23.81 2.52
C GLU A 30 17.14 -24.89 3.31
N ARG A 31 18.05 -24.47 4.20
CA ARG A 31 18.87 -25.36 5.03
C ARG A 31 18.25 -25.66 6.38
N SER A 32 17.14 -25.01 6.73
CA SER A 32 16.45 -25.19 8.01
C SER A 32 15.44 -26.33 7.94
N ASN A 33 15.37 -27.14 9.01
CA ASN A 33 14.33 -28.14 9.20
C ASN A 33 13.07 -27.57 9.88
N ASP A 34 13.12 -26.32 10.32
CA ASP A 34 12.02 -25.62 10.98
C ASP A 34 11.77 -24.31 10.23
N ILE A 35 10.83 -24.35 9.29
CA ILE A 35 10.41 -23.21 8.49
C ILE A 35 8.91 -22.96 8.69
N ALA A 36 8.52 -21.68 8.72
CA ALA A 36 7.13 -21.27 8.72
C ALA A 36 6.49 -21.53 7.35
N ASP A 37 5.16 -21.42 7.23
CA ASP A 37 4.46 -21.59 5.94
C ASP A 37 4.55 -20.35 5.05
N GLY A 38 4.87 -19.19 5.64
CA GLY A 38 5.00 -17.93 4.94
C GLY A 38 5.81 -16.89 5.71
N TYR A 39 6.43 -15.99 4.97
CA TYR A 39 7.39 -15.02 5.48
C TYR A 39 7.06 -13.61 5.01
N ARG A 40 6.97 -12.70 5.97
CA ARG A 40 6.79 -11.27 5.69
C ARG A 40 8.13 -10.58 5.59
N VAL A 41 8.30 -9.86 4.50
CA VAL A 41 9.50 -9.12 4.17
C VAL A 41 9.21 -7.63 4.26
N ARG A 42 10.17 -6.84 4.74
CA ARG A 42 10.03 -5.39 4.77
C ARG A 42 10.20 -4.82 3.35
N ARG A 43 9.32 -3.92 2.96
CA ARG A 43 9.46 -3.14 1.74
C ARG A 43 10.03 -1.77 2.09
N LEU A 44 11.20 -1.46 1.53
CA LEU A 44 11.88 -0.18 1.64
C LEU A 44 11.59 0.64 0.38
N SER A 45 10.64 1.55 0.47
CA SER A 45 10.28 2.40 -0.67
C SER A 45 11.30 3.51 -0.88
N TYR A 46 11.66 3.73 -2.14
CA TYR A 46 12.45 4.87 -2.58
C TYR A 46 11.54 5.94 -3.13
N TYR A 47 11.75 7.18 -2.70
CA TYR A 47 11.01 8.35 -3.17
C TYR A 47 11.95 9.52 -3.37
N MET A 48 11.87 10.16 -4.54
CA MET A 48 12.78 11.25 -4.94
C MET A 48 14.26 10.85 -4.81
N GLY A 49 14.58 9.62 -5.22
CA GLY A 49 15.95 9.08 -5.25
C GLY A 49 16.54 8.69 -3.89
N ARG A 50 15.72 8.60 -2.83
CA ARG A 50 16.20 8.25 -1.47
C ARG A 50 15.31 7.21 -0.81
N PRO A 51 15.88 6.31 0.02
CA PRO A 51 15.08 5.38 0.82
C PRO A 51 14.30 6.13 1.90
N ILE A 52 13.03 5.79 2.07
CA ILE A 52 12.14 6.40 3.06
C ILE A 52 12.04 5.48 4.27
N ARG A 53 12.45 5.99 5.44
CA ARG A 53 12.48 5.20 6.69
C ARG A 53 11.40 5.61 7.69
N HIS A 54 10.76 6.75 7.47
CA HIS A 54 9.74 7.29 8.34
C HIS A 54 8.45 7.55 7.54
N SER A 55 7.65 8.54 7.95
CA SER A 55 6.39 8.91 7.28
C SER A 55 5.32 7.80 7.30
N GLY A 56 5.54 6.72 8.06
CA GLY A 56 4.67 5.54 8.10
C GLY A 56 4.83 4.61 6.89
N TRP A 57 5.86 4.82 6.06
CA TRP A 57 6.16 3.98 4.89
C TRP A 57 7.09 2.81 5.23
N TYR A 58 7.79 2.88 6.35
CA TYR A 58 8.70 1.82 6.80
C TYR A 58 8.57 1.60 8.32
N PRO A 59 8.71 0.34 8.80
CA PRO A 59 8.78 -0.89 8.01
C PRO A 59 7.40 -1.30 7.46
N ASP A 60 7.29 -1.48 6.14
CA ASP A 60 6.09 -2.00 5.48
C ASP A 60 6.25 -3.51 5.25
N ARG A 61 5.79 -4.33 6.20
CA ARG A 61 5.93 -5.79 6.13
C ARG A 61 4.85 -6.41 5.24
N GLN A 62 5.26 -7.10 4.18
CA GLN A 62 4.37 -7.78 3.24
C GLN A 62 4.71 -9.25 3.13
N LEU A 63 3.68 -10.11 3.03
CA LEU A 63 3.87 -11.52 2.74
C LEU A 63 4.40 -11.67 1.31
N ARG A 64 5.66 -12.11 1.18
CA ARG A 64 6.39 -12.12 -0.10
C ARG A 64 6.99 -13.49 -0.43
N PHE A 65 7.28 -14.31 0.58
CA PHE A 65 7.78 -15.67 0.41
C PHE A 65 6.85 -16.67 1.11
N PHE A 66 6.25 -17.61 0.40
CA PHE A 66 5.20 -18.48 0.97
C PHE A 66 5.01 -19.79 0.19
N ASP A 67 4.49 -20.82 0.87
CA ASP A 67 3.97 -22.03 0.23
C ASP A 67 2.60 -21.72 -0.39
N ARG A 68 2.51 -21.78 -1.72
CA ARG A 68 1.29 -21.45 -2.47
C ARG A 68 0.10 -22.35 -2.12
N ARG A 69 0.35 -23.58 -1.64
CA ARG A 69 -0.71 -24.53 -1.24
C ARG A 69 -1.42 -24.10 0.04
N LYS A 70 -0.79 -23.20 0.81
CA LYS A 70 -1.27 -22.64 2.07
C LYS A 70 -1.56 -21.14 1.97
N ALA A 71 -1.64 -20.59 0.76
CA ALA A 71 -1.86 -19.17 0.51
C ALA A 71 -2.98 -18.94 -0.52
N SER A 72 -3.63 -17.78 -0.44
CA SER A 72 -4.62 -17.35 -1.42
C SER A 72 -4.50 -15.86 -1.73
N TRP A 73 -4.88 -15.48 -2.94
CA TRP A 73 -4.89 -14.08 -3.37
C TRP A 73 -6.17 -13.39 -2.92
N LYS A 74 -6.04 -12.35 -2.11
CA LYS A 74 -7.14 -11.48 -1.72
C LYS A 74 -7.36 -10.44 -2.80
N LYS A 75 -8.44 -10.61 -3.57
CA LYS A 75 -8.89 -9.60 -4.54
C LYS A 75 -9.32 -8.33 -3.79
N GLN A 76 -8.54 -7.27 -3.90
CA GLN A 76 -8.96 -5.91 -3.51
C GLN A 76 -8.81 -4.98 -4.71
N LEU A 77 -9.66 -3.94 -4.77
CA LEU A 77 -9.69 -2.98 -5.87
C LEU A 77 -8.39 -2.18 -6.07
N ILE A 78 -7.53 -2.09 -5.05
CA ILE A 78 -6.39 -1.17 -5.03
C ILE A 78 -5.06 -1.91 -4.93
N HIS A 79 -4.98 -3.02 -4.19
CA HIS A 79 -3.78 -3.85 -4.10
C HIS A 79 -4.19 -5.32 -3.91
N GLU A 80 -3.82 -6.17 -4.87
CA GLU A 80 -3.83 -7.61 -4.62
C GLU A 80 -2.80 -7.92 -3.53
N SER A 81 -3.19 -8.74 -2.57
CA SER A 81 -2.30 -9.18 -1.50
C SER A 81 -2.47 -10.67 -1.29
N VAL A 82 -1.36 -11.33 -1.02
CA VAL A 82 -1.37 -12.74 -0.63
C VAL A 82 -1.72 -12.82 0.85
N VAL A 83 -2.61 -13.74 1.20
CA VAL A 83 -2.95 -14.07 2.59
C VAL A 83 -2.76 -15.55 2.82
N MET A 84 -2.22 -15.92 3.98
CA MET A 84 -2.13 -17.32 4.38
C MET A 84 -3.50 -17.86 4.77
N VAL A 85 -3.72 -19.14 4.53
CA VAL A 85 -4.88 -19.89 5.03
C VAL A 85 -4.87 -19.91 6.56
N SER A 86 -6.06 -19.98 7.18
CA SER A 86 -6.18 -20.01 8.64
C SER A 86 -5.42 -21.21 9.23
N GLY A 87 -4.65 -20.96 10.28
CA GLY A 87 -3.83 -21.99 10.95
C GLY A 87 -2.40 -22.12 10.42
N SER A 88 -2.05 -21.46 9.29
CA SER A 88 -0.69 -21.45 8.78
C SER A 88 0.26 -20.61 9.65
N ALA A 89 1.48 -21.09 9.83
CA ALA A 89 2.52 -20.37 10.56
C ALA A 89 3.12 -19.26 9.69
N THR A 90 3.32 -18.06 10.26
CA THR A 90 4.01 -16.96 9.58
C THR A 90 5.19 -16.46 10.39
N SER A 91 6.30 -16.16 9.72
CA SER A 91 7.46 -15.51 10.33
C SER A 91 7.87 -14.25 9.56
N ASP A 92 8.88 -13.55 10.08
CA ASP A 92 9.39 -12.30 9.54
C ASP A 92 10.85 -12.49 9.08
N LEU A 93 11.15 -11.98 7.89
CA LEU A 93 12.53 -11.81 7.43
C LEU A 93 13.01 -10.39 7.74
N ASP A 94 14.32 -10.26 7.92
CA ASP A 94 14.97 -9.00 8.23
C ASP A 94 15.76 -8.41 7.05
N GLY A 95 15.77 -9.07 5.91
CA GLY A 95 16.10 -8.44 4.63
C GLY A 95 14.99 -7.53 4.14
N ASP A 96 15.34 -6.61 3.24
CA ASP A 96 14.40 -5.68 2.62
C ASP A 96 14.20 -5.99 1.13
N ILE A 97 13.03 -5.66 0.62
CA ILE A 97 12.75 -5.44 -0.80
C ILE A 97 12.81 -3.94 -1.04
N GLU A 98 13.68 -3.50 -1.93
CA GLU A 98 13.73 -2.10 -2.38
C GLU A 98 12.63 -1.86 -3.42
N HIS A 99 11.78 -0.86 -3.23
CA HIS A 99 10.64 -0.58 -4.10
C HIS A 99 10.72 0.80 -4.72
N PHE A 100 10.66 0.89 -6.05
CA PHE A 100 10.86 2.11 -6.83
C PHE A 100 9.57 2.56 -7.54
N SER A 101 8.49 2.75 -6.78
CA SER A 101 7.14 2.98 -7.36
C SER A 101 6.82 4.41 -7.80
N VAL A 102 7.46 5.42 -7.22
CA VAL A 102 7.11 6.83 -7.47
C VAL A 102 8.34 7.65 -7.80
N ASP A 103 8.47 7.99 -9.08
CA ASP A 103 9.67 8.66 -9.61
C ASP A 103 9.78 10.11 -9.16
N ASN A 104 8.66 10.84 -9.13
CA ASN A 104 8.64 12.27 -8.86
C ASN A 104 7.28 12.78 -8.35
N ALA A 105 7.25 14.05 -7.95
CA ALA A 105 6.06 14.69 -7.39
C ALA A 105 4.88 14.79 -8.37
N ALA A 106 5.15 14.95 -9.68
CA ALA A 106 4.09 15.00 -10.70
C ALA A 106 3.41 13.62 -10.85
N HIS A 107 4.20 12.55 -10.89
CA HIS A 107 3.71 11.18 -10.89
C HIS A 107 2.89 10.91 -9.61
N HIS A 108 3.39 11.30 -8.43
CA HIS A 108 2.67 11.15 -7.16
C HIS A 108 1.32 11.89 -7.17
N HIS A 109 1.29 13.13 -7.65
CA HIS A 109 0.06 13.93 -7.74
C HIS A 109 -0.98 13.26 -8.64
N LYS A 110 -0.57 12.86 -9.86
CA LYS A 110 -1.44 12.20 -10.85
C LYS A 110 -2.07 10.93 -10.26
N MET A 111 -1.25 10.08 -9.66
CA MET A 111 -1.70 8.83 -9.06
C MET A 111 -2.73 9.04 -7.95
N ILE A 112 -2.56 10.07 -7.11
CA ILE A 112 -3.53 10.40 -6.06
C ILE A 112 -4.86 10.85 -6.65
N GLY A 113 -4.81 11.82 -7.57
CA GLY A 113 -6.00 12.48 -8.10
C GLY A 113 -6.84 11.57 -9.00
N GLU A 114 -6.19 10.88 -9.94
CA GLU A 114 -6.88 10.16 -11.01
C GLU A 114 -7.24 8.72 -10.62
N ARG A 115 -6.48 8.10 -9.70
CA ARG A 115 -6.61 6.68 -9.39
C ARG A 115 -6.92 6.41 -7.93
N TYR A 116 -6.02 6.76 -7.01
CA TYR A 116 -6.12 6.28 -5.63
C TYR A 116 -7.27 6.89 -4.84
N ALA A 117 -7.47 8.21 -4.91
CA ALA A 117 -8.55 8.85 -4.16
C ALA A 117 -9.94 8.42 -4.67
N PRO A 118 -10.22 8.40 -6.00
CA PRO A 118 -11.49 7.91 -6.53
C PRO A 118 -11.79 6.45 -6.18
N LEU A 119 -10.84 5.53 -6.40
CA LEU A 119 -11.04 4.11 -6.09
C LEU A 119 -11.26 3.89 -4.60
N SER A 120 -10.53 4.61 -3.75
CA SER A 120 -10.70 4.53 -2.30
C SER A 120 -12.07 5.04 -1.86
N ALA A 121 -12.55 6.14 -2.43
CA ALA A 121 -13.87 6.69 -2.15
C ALA A 121 -14.97 5.70 -2.55
N GLN A 122 -14.87 5.13 -3.75
CA GLN A 122 -15.82 4.13 -4.25
C GLN A 122 -15.84 2.88 -3.35
N GLN A 123 -14.67 2.35 -2.99
CA GLN A 123 -14.57 1.19 -2.10
C GLN A 123 -15.16 1.49 -0.71
N MET A 124 -14.92 2.68 -0.17
CA MET A 124 -15.54 3.11 1.09
C MET A 124 -17.05 3.21 0.97
N PHE A 125 -17.56 3.77 -0.13
CA PHE A 125 -18.99 3.90 -0.36
C PHE A 125 -19.68 2.52 -0.46
N ASN A 126 -19.11 1.61 -1.25
CA ASN A 126 -19.60 0.25 -1.48
C ASN A 126 -19.57 -0.62 -0.20
N SER A 127 -18.60 -0.37 0.69
CA SER A 127 -18.51 -1.04 1.99
C SER A 127 -19.39 -0.40 3.08
N GLY A 128 -20.27 0.54 2.71
CA GLY A 128 -21.19 1.20 3.64
C GLY A 128 -20.52 2.25 4.54
N ARG A 129 -19.22 2.52 4.37
CA ARG A 129 -18.55 3.59 5.14
C ARG A 129 -19.11 4.94 4.75
N ARG A 130 -19.12 5.85 5.73
CA ARG A 130 -19.65 7.20 5.56
C ARG A 130 -18.70 8.30 6.03
N THR A 131 -18.96 9.52 5.57
CA THR A 131 -18.23 10.74 5.92
C THR A 131 -19.18 11.93 6.08
N THR A 132 -18.68 12.99 6.71
CA THR A 132 -19.39 14.22 7.04
C THR A 132 -18.54 15.43 6.62
N PRO A 133 -19.13 16.61 6.37
CA PRO A 133 -18.36 17.82 6.03
C PRO A 133 -17.28 18.16 7.06
N LEU A 134 -17.58 17.96 8.35
CA LEU A 134 -16.60 18.13 9.43
C LEU A 134 -15.40 17.19 9.26
N LYS A 135 -15.64 15.92 8.93
CA LYS A 135 -14.56 14.95 8.68
C LYS A 135 -13.74 15.33 7.44
N VAL A 136 -14.38 15.80 6.37
CA VAL A 136 -13.68 16.28 5.16
C VAL A 136 -12.71 17.41 5.51
N ALA A 137 -13.15 18.39 6.31
CA ALA A 137 -12.32 19.52 6.71
C ALA A 137 -11.08 19.13 7.53
N PHE A 138 -11.22 18.19 8.46
CA PHE A 138 -10.15 17.89 9.43
C PHE A 138 -9.30 16.65 9.10
N VAL A 139 -9.74 15.76 8.19
CA VAL A 139 -9.00 14.52 7.91
C VAL A 139 -7.64 14.78 7.24
N GLY A 140 -7.54 15.80 6.38
CA GLY A 140 -6.29 16.19 5.73
C GLY A 140 -5.23 16.66 6.74
N PRO A 141 -5.51 17.73 7.52
CA PRO A 141 -4.59 18.19 8.58
C PRO A 141 -4.21 17.09 9.58
N ALA A 142 -5.17 16.26 10.01
CA ALA A 142 -4.89 15.14 10.91
C ALA A 142 -3.97 14.09 10.28
N ALA A 143 -4.14 13.79 9.00
CA ALA A 143 -3.25 12.87 8.26
C ALA A 143 -1.85 13.46 8.10
N PHE A 144 -1.72 14.77 7.82
CA PHE A 144 -0.43 15.45 7.77
C PHE A 144 0.30 15.35 9.10
N LEU A 145 -0.34 15.74 10.21
CA LEU A 145 0.26 15.72 11.55
C LEU A 145 0.70 14.32 11.94
N ARG A 146 -0.14 13.32 11.63
CA ARG A 146 0.20 11.91 11.87
C ARG A 146 1.42 11.47 11.07
N SER A 147 1.47 11.77 9.77
CA SER A 147 2.56 11.33 8.90
C SER A 147 3.87 12.08 9.19
N PHE A 148 3.80 13.40 9.33
CA PHE A 148 4.99 14.23 9.43
C PHE A 148 5.58 14.26 10.83
N ILE A 149 4.74 14.41 11.87
CA ILE A 149 5.19 14.54 13.26
C ILE A 149 5.16 13.19 13.97
N LEU A 150 3.99 12.54 14.07
CA LEU A 150 3.86 11.30 14.87
C LEU A 150 4.64 10.13 14.28
N ARG A 151 4.75 10.07 12.96
CA ARG A 151 5.54 9.06 12.23
C ARG A 151 6.91 9.58 11.81
N LEU A 152 7.38 10.66 12.43
CA LEU A 152 8.72 11.22 12.26
C LEU A 152 9.11 11.48 10.80
N GLY A 153 8.14 11.77 9.92
CA GLY A 153 8.41 12.06 8.51
C GLY A 153 9.35 13.25 8.29
N PHE A 154 9.47 14.16 9.26
CA PHE A 154 10.47 15.23 9.20
C PHE A 154 11.92 14.71 9.16
N LEU A 155 12.19 13.50 9.66
CA LEU A 155 13.51 12.86 9.58
C LEU A 155 13.89 12.42 8.15
N ASP A 156 12.90 12.25 7.27
CA ASP A 156 13.13 11.99 5.84
C ASP A 156 13.34 13.30 5.05
N GLY A 157 13.35 14.48 5.70
CA GLY A 157 13.57 15.79 5.08
C GLY A 157 12.46 16.21 4.12
N LEU A 158 12.83 16.81 2.98
CA LEU A 158 11.87 17.25 1.96
C LEU A 158 11.01 16.10 1.40
N PRO A 159 11.57 14.90 1.07
CA PRO A 159 10.77 13.74 0.69
C PRO A 159 9.66 13.42 1.71
N GLY A 160 9.97 13.40 3.01
CA GLY A 160 8.99 13.14 4.06
C GLY A 160 7.91 14.21 4.18
N PHE A 161 8.29 15.49 4.01
CA PHE A 161 7.32 16.58 3.92
C PHE A 161 6.38 16.42 2.72
N CYS A 162 6.92 16.10 1.54
CA CYS A 162 6.13 15.84 0.34
C CYS A 162 5.18 14.66 0.55
N ILE A 163 5.65 13.54 1.13
CA ILE A 163 4.83 12.37 1.47
C ILE A 163 3.68 12.76 2.38
N ALA A 164 3.96 13.50 3.47
CA ALA A 164 2.93 13.93 4.40
C ALA A 164 1.90 14.86 3.73
N ARG A 165 2.36 15.79 2.86
CA ARG A 165 1.48 16.73 2.14
C ARG A 165 0.58 16.02 1.13
N PHE A 166 1.14 15.11 0.34
CA PHE A 166 0.40 14.30 -0.61
C PHE A 166 -0.55 13.32 0.10
N GLY A 167 -0.13 12.70 1.19
CA GLY A 167 -0.99 11.85 2.03
C GLY A 167 -2.18 12.62 2.61
N ALA A 168 -1.96 13.86 3.06
CA ALA A 168 -3.02 14.75 3.52
C ALA A 168 -3.99 15.14 2.40
N TYR A 169 -3.46 15.45 1.21
CA TYR A 169 -4.26 15.75 0.03
C TYR A 169 -5.10 14.54 -0.41
N HIS A 170 -4.51 13.35 -0.46
CA HIS A 170 -5.23 12.10 -0.73
C HIS A 170 -6.34 11.87 0.31
N ALA A 171 -6.06 12.05 1.60
CA ALA A 171 -7.04 11.86 2.66
C ALA A 171 -8.24 12.82 2.52
N PHE A 172 -7.97 14.09 2.26
CA PHE A 172 -8.99 15.09 1.96
C PHE A 172 -9.82 14.70 0.73
N LEU A 173 -9.16 14.48 -0.42
CA LEU A 173 -9.84 14.22 -1.69
C LEU A 173 -10.70 12.95 -1.66
N LYS A 174 -10.18 11.86 -1.08
CA LYS A 174 -10.93 10.62 -0.86
C LYS A 174 -12.22 10.85 -0.08
N HIS A 175 -12.16 11.67 0.97
CA HIS A 175 -13.34 11.96 1.80
C HIS A 175 -14.31 12.93 1.12
N LEU A 176 -13.81 13.89 0.32
CA LEU A 176 -14.65 14.74 -0.50
C LEU A 176 -15.44 13.93 -1.53
N LEU A 177 -14.76 13.08 -2.31
CA LEU A 177 -15.41 12.20 -3.30
C LEU A 177 -16.42 11.25 -2.65
N LEU A 178 -16.12 10.72 -1.47
CA LEU A 178 -17.08 9.90 -0.72
C LEU A 178 -18.32 10.71 -0.31
N TRP A 179 -18.14 11.97 0.11
CA TRP A 179 -19.25 12.85 0.46
C TRP A 179 -20.14 13.15 -0.76
N GLU A 180 -19.55 13.36 -1.93
CA GLU A 180 -20.28 13.54 -3.19
C GLU A 180 -21.09 12.28 -3.53
N LEU A 181 -20.49 11.09 -3.48
CA LEU A 181 -21.17 9.81 -3.73
C LEU A 181 -22.39 9.62 -2.81
N GLN A 182 -22.23 9.95 -1.54
CA GLN A 182 -23.34 9.90 -0.57
C GLN A 182 -24.45 10.89 -0.88
N THR A 183 -24.11 12.09 -1.34
CA THR A 183 -25.08 13.15 -1.60
C THR A 183 -25.87 12.84 -2.85
N SER A 184 -25.21 12.40 -3.93
CA SER A 184 -25.89 11.96 -5.15
C SER A 184 -26.81 10.77 -4.92
N ALA A 185 -26.38 9.79 -4.12
CA ALA A 185 -27.23 8.63 -3.76
C ALA A 185 -28.48 9.03 -2.96
N LYS A 186 -28.41 10.06 -2.11
CA LYS A 186 -29.57 10.60 -1.39
C LYS A 186 -30.52 11.37 -2.32
N ASN A 187 -29.98 12.06 -3.31
CA ASN A 187 -30.73 12.92 -4.24
C ASN A 187 -31.27 12.15 -5.46
N GLY A 188 -31.14 10.82 -5.51
CA GLY A 188 -31.59 9.99 -6.63
C GLY A 188 -30.78 10.14 -7.92
N GLY A 189 -29.61 10.78 -7.87
CA GLY A 189 -28.77 11.06 -9.04
C GLY A 189 -27.76 9.95 -9.33
N GLN A 190 -27.72 9.45 -10.57
CA GLN A 190 -26.62 8.62 -11.06
C GLN A 190 -25.38 9.49 -11.26
N MET A 191 -24.34 9.32 -10.43
CA MET A 191 -23.00 9.77 -10.81
C MET A 191 -22.34 8.69 -11.64
N SER A 192 -21.96 9.04 -12.86
CA SER A 192 -21.04 8.21 -13.64
C SER A 192 -19.72 8.09 -12.85
N PRO A 193 -19.16 6.89 -12.70
CA PRO A 193 -17.84 6.73 -12.08
C PRO A 193 -16.83 7.58 -12.87
N PRO A 194 -15.83 8.18 -12.20
CA PRO A 194 -14.78 8.90 -12.90
C PRO A 194 -14.14 7.95 -13.90
N THR A 195 -14.28 8.28 -15.19
CA THR A 195 -13.66 7.55 -16.28
C THR A 195 -12.16 7.61 -16.08
N THR A 196 -11.58 6.51 -15.60
CA THR A 196 -10.16 6.27 -15.79
C THR A 196 -10.01 6.00 -17.28
N LYS A 197 -9.62 7.03 -18.05
CA LYS A 197 -9.08 6.77 -19.38
C LYS A 197 -7.83 5.92 -19.17
N GLN A 198 -7.96 4.64 -19.51
CA GLN A 198 -6.81 3.78 -19.74
C GLN A 198 -6.26 4.23 -21.10
N ASP A 199 -5.21 5.05 -21.05
CA ASP A 199 -4.27 5.19 -22.15
C ASP A 199 -3.05 4.34 -21.81
#